data_AF-A0A941I6Y9-F1
#
_entry.id   AF-A0A941I6Y9-F1
#
_cell.length_a   1.000
_cell.length_b   1.000
_cell.length_c   1.000
_cell.angle_alpha   90.00
_cell.angle_beta   90.00
_cell.angle_gamma   90.00
#
_symmetry.space_group_name_H-M   'P 1'
#
loop_
_entity.id
_entity.type
_entity.pdbx_description
1 polymer ?
#
loop_
_entity_poly.entity_id
_entity_poly.type
_entity_poly.pdbx_seq_one_letter_code
_entity_poly.pdbx_strand_id
1 'polypeptide(L)'
;MEAEFWHGKWEREEIAFHLAQANPLLTQYLESLQLATGARVFLPLCGKSLDIHWLRQGGYRLVGIDLSEIAIRALFDELQLQPVITQHAGLLQFS
;
A
#
# COMPACT_ATOMS: atom_id res chain seq x y z
N MET A 1 18.42 6.56 -4.81
CA MET A 1 17.26 5.70 -5.13
C MET A 1 17.24 5.56 -6.63
N GLU A 2 17.55 4.38 -7.14
CA GLU A 2 17.48 4.08 -8.58
C GLU A 2 16.16 3.35 -8.83
N ALA A 3 15.35 3.83 -9.77
CA ALA A 3 14.02 3.29 -10.01
C ALA A 3 14.10 1.84 -10.50
N GLU A 4 15.06 1.59 -11.39
CA GLU A 4 15.36 0.31 -12.02
C GLU A 4 15.76 -0.75 -10.98
N PHE A 5 16.48 -0.34 -9.93
CA PHE A 5 16.81 -1.23 -8.82
C PHE A 5 15.56 -1.76 -8.11
N TRP A 6 14.59 -0.88 -7.83
CA TRP A 6 13.34 -1.28 -7.16
C TRP A 6 12.41 -2.10 -8.05
N HIS A 7 12.30 -1.75 -9.33
CA HIS A 7 11.58 -2.58 -10.30
C HIS A 7 12.17 -3.99 -10.36
N GLY A 8 13.50 -4.10 -10.51
CA GLY A 8 14.17 -5.39 -10.55
C GLY A 8 13.97 -6.23 -9.28
N LYS A 9 13.87 -5.62 -8.09
CA LYS A 9 13.54 -6.35 -6.87
C LYS A 9 12.13 -6.95 -6.89
N TRP A 10 11.14 -6.19 -7.35
CA TRP A 10 9.77 -6.68 -7.46
C TRP A 10 9.62 -7.78 -8.52
N GLU A 11 10.29 -7.62 -9.67
CA GLU A 11 10.31 -8.63 -10.74
C GLU A 11 10.95 -9.95 -10.30
N ARG A 12 11.98 -9.90 -9.44
CA ARG A 12 12.67 -11.08 -8.90
C ARG A 12 12.09 -11.59 -7.58
N GLU A 13 10.98 -11.01 -7.11
CA GLU A 13 10.38 -11.32 -5.81
C GLU A 13 11.36 -11.17 -4.61
N GLU A 14 12.37 -10.31 -4.73
CA GLU A 14 13.36 -10.01 -3.69
C GLU A 14 12.82 -9.02 -2.64
N ILE A 15 11.66 -9.36 -2.07
CA ILE A 15 10.83 -8.47 -1.24
C ILE A 15 10.99 -8.73 0.26
N ALA A 16 12.20 -8.95 0.74
CA ALA A 16 12.47 -9.22 2.18
C ALA A 16 12.06 -8.08 3.13
N PHE A 17 11.75 -6.90 2.59
CA PHE A 17 11.19 -5.75 3.31
C PHE A 17 9.67 -5.87 3.54
N HIS A 18 8.98 -6.80 2.88
CA HIS A 18 7.56 -7.06 3.05
C HIS A 18 7.33 -7.90 4.33
N LEU A 19 6.51 -7.37 5.24
CA LEU A 19 6.09 -8.09 6.44
C LEU A 19 4.89 -8.99 6.13
N ALA A 20 4.87 -10.19 6.71
CA ALA A 20 3.76 -11.16 6.58
C ALA A 20 2.52 -10.78 7.41
N GLN A 21 2.56 -9.65 8.11
CA GLN A 21 1.45 -9.06 8.86
C GLN A 21 1.56 -7.54 8.83
N ALA A 22 0.51 -6.84 9.27
CA ALA A 22 0.59 -5.41 9.51
C ALA A 22 1.74 -5.09 10.49
N ASN A 23 2.38 -3.93 10.28
CA ASN A 23 3.50 -3.45 11.06
C ASN A 23 3.09 -3.40 12.55
N PRO A 24 3.78 -4.15 13.43
CA PRO A 24 3.40 -4.23 14.85
C PRO A 24 3.36 -2.87 15.55
N LEU A 25 4.23 -1.93 15.17
CA LEU A 25 4.26 -0.59 15.75
C LEU A 25 3.07 0.25 15.27
N LEU A 26 2.66 0.10 14.01
CA LEU A 26 1.44 0.75 13.51
C LEU A 26 0.23 0.26 14.31
N THR A 27 0.07 -1.06 14.44
CA THR A 27 -1.08 -1.64 15.15
C THR A 27 -1.07 -1.30 16.64
N GLN A 28 0.11 -1.15 17.24
CA GLN A 28 0.24 -0.80 18.65
C GLN A 28 -0.07 0.67 18.94
N TYR A 29 0.35 1.58 18.06
CA TYR A 29 0.36 3.01 18.39
C TYR A 29 -0.65 3.86 17.62
N LEU A 30 -1.31 3.35 16.58
CA LEU A 30 -2.22 4.18 15.78
C LEU A 30 -3.34 4.81 16.62
N GLU A 31 -3.93 4.08 17.56
CA GLU A 31 -5.01 4.58 18.41
C GLU A 31 -4.60 5.81 19.24
N SER A 32 -3.31 5.92 19.61
CA SER A 32 -2.80 7.08 20.34
C SER A 32 -2.91 8.40 19.57
N LEU A 33 -3.05 8.34 18.24
CA LEU A 33 -3.23 9.51 17.39
C LEU A 33 -4.65 10.08 17.43
N GLN A 34 -5.61 9.35 18.03
CA GLN A 34 -7.01 9.79 18.19
C GLN A 34 -7.63 10.30 16.88
N LEU A 35 -7.36 9.60 15.79
CA LEU A 35 -7.84 9.97 14.46
C LEU A 35 -9.37 9.90 14.41
N ALA A 36 -9.98 10.85 13.69
CA ALA A 36 -11.41 10.83 13.46
C ALA A 36 -11.83 9.56 12.70
N THR A 37 -13.05 9.07 12.96
CA THR A 37 -13.63 7.96 12.19
C THR A 37 -13.64 8.31 10.70
N GLY A 38 -13.15 7.40 9.85
CA GLY A 38 -13.02 7.64 8.42
C GLY A 38 -11.91 8.63 8.03
N ALA A 39 -10.98 8.93 8.94
CA ALA A 39 -9.76 9.68 8.62
C ALA A 39 -9.05 9.05 7.42
N ARG A 40 -8.42 9.91 6.62
CA ARG A 40 -7.68 9.49 5.43
C ARG A 40 -6.20 9.38 5.76
N VAL A 41 -5.64 8.19 5.59
CA VAL A 41 -4.22 7.90 5.83
C VAL A 41 -3.49 7.81 4.50
N PHE A 42 -2.32 8.46 4.42
CA PHE A 42 -1.45 8.40 3.26
C PHE A 42 -0.29 7.43 3.54
N LEU A 43 -0.05 6.49 2.61
CA LEU A 43 1.02 5.51 2.71
C LEU A 43 2.04 5.73 1.58
N PRO A 44 3.16 6.41 1.84
CA PRO A 44 4.21 6.59 0.84
C PRO A 44 4.98 5.28 0.62
N LEU A 45 5.32 4.98 -0.64
CA LEU A 45 6.05 3.77 -1.04
C LEU A 45 5.37 2.50 -0.50
N CYS A 46 4.06 2.40 -0.72
CA CYS A 46 3.22 1.46 0.02
C CYS A 46 3.44 -0.01 -0.38
N GLY A 47 4.05 -0.27 -1.55
CA GLY A 47 4.13 -1.59 -2.16
C GLY A 47 2.78 -2.31 -2.07
N LYS A 48 2.83 -3.53 -1.51
CA LYS A 48 1.65 -4.32 -1.13
C LYS A 48 1.50 -4.46 0.40
N SER A 49 1.79 -3.42 1.17
CA SER A 49 1.81 -3.53 2.64
C SER A 49 0.47 -4.05 3.21
N LEU A 50 0.55 -5.02 4.12
CA LEU A 50 -0.60 -5.54 4.87
C LEU A 50 -1.17 -4.53 5.87
N ASP A 51 -0.47 -3.43 6.11
CA ASP A 51 -1.02 -2.26 6.81
C ASP A 51 -2.30 -1.75 6.12
N ILE A 52 -2.36 -1.83 4.79
CA ILE A 52 -3.53 -1.39 4.00
C ILE A 52 -4.76 -2.21 4.37
N HIS A 53 -4.60 -3.53 4.51
CA HIS A 53 -5.69 -4.41 4.91
C HIS A 53 -6.19 -4.06 6.32
N TRP A 54 -5.25 -3.94 7.27
CA TRP A 54 -5.56 -3.67 8.67
C TRP A 54 -6.20 -2.28 8.86
N LEU A 55 -5.66 -1.23 8.25
CA LEU A 55 -6.23 0.12 8.32
C LEU A 55 -7.63 0.19 7.67
N ARG A 56 -7.84 -0.52 6.55
CA ARG A 56 -9.16 -0.56 5.89
C ARG A 56 -10.20 -1.26 6.77
N GLN A 57 -9.83 -2.35 7.43
CA GLN A 57 -10.69 -3.03 8.42
C GLN A 57 -11.01 -2.11 9.62
N GLY A 58 -10.05 -1.26 10.02
CA GLY A 58 -10.25 -0.22 11.04
C GLY A 58 -11.14 0.95 10.59
N GLY A 59 -11.68 0.94 9.38
CA GLY A 59 -12.58 1.97 8.86
C GLY A 59 -11.88 3.24 8.35
N TYR A 60 -10.56 3.19 8.14
CA TYR A 60 -9.81 4.31 7.57
C TYR A 60 -9.93 4.35 6.05
N ARG A 61 -9.89 5.56 5.49
CA ARG A 61 -9.74 5.76 4.04
C ARG A 61 -8.26 5.81 3.72
N LEU A 62 -7.85 5.23 2.61
CA LEU A 62 -6.43 5.08 2.29
C LEU A 62 -6.11 5.72 0.95
N VAL A 63 -4.92 6.31 0.85
CA VAL A 63 -4.26 6.56 -0.43
C VAL A 63 -2.80 6.16 -0.31
N GLY A 64 -2.39 5.24 -1.18
CA GLY A 64 -1.00 4.83 -1.32
C GLY A 64 -0.39 5.44 -2.59
N ILE A 65 0.93 5.56 -2.59
CA ILE A 65 1.69 5.75 -3.82
C ILE A 65 2.86 4.79 -3.80
N ASP A 66 3.09 4.11 -4.92
CA ASP A 66 4.28 3.31 -5.12
C ASP A 66 4.78 3.48 -6.55
N LEU A 67 6.08 3.27 -6.72
CA LEU A 67 6.73 3.29 -8.03
C LEU A 67 6.41 2.01 -8.82
N SER A 68 6.26 0.89 -8.14
CA SER A 68 6.09 -0.43 -8.73
C SER A 68 4.62 -0.74 -9.02
N GLU A 69 4.24 -0.68 -10.30
CA GLU A 69 2.92 -1.14 -10.75
C GLU A 69 2.69 -2.63 -10.41
N ILE A 70 3.75 -3.46 -10.44
CA ILE A 70 3.70 -4.88 -10.04
C ILE A 70 3.22 -5.01 -8.60
N ALA A 71 3.78 -4.19 -7.69
CA ALA A 71 3.39 -4.21 -6.29
C ALA A 71 1.93 -3.81 -6.09
N ILE A 72 1.47 -2.78 -6.81
CA ILE A 72 0.09 -2.31 -6.72
C ILE A 72 -0.90 -3.33 -7.28
N ARG A 73 -0.58 -3.98 -8.41
CA ARG A 73 -1.42 -5.06 -8.95
C ARG A 73 -1.53 -6.23 -7.96
N ALA A 74 -0.39 -6.68 -7.43
CA ALA A 74 -0.36 -7.74 -6.41
C ALA A 74 -1.18 -7.36 -5.17
N LEU A 75 -1.13 -6.10 -4.73
CA LEU A 75 -1.95 -5.60 -3.63
C LEU A 75 -3.45 -5.75 -3.92
N PHE A 76 -3.93 -5.34 -5.10
CA PHE A 76 -5.34 -5.46 -5.45
C PHE A 76 -5.80 -6.93 -5.56
N ASP A 77 -4.94 -7.79 -6.11
CA ASP A 77 -5.19 -9.23 -6.16
C ASP A 77 -5.30 -9.84 -4.75
N GLU A 78 -4.39 -9.50 -3.84
CA GLU A 78 -4.41 -9.94 -2.43
C GLU A 78 -5.63 -9.41 -1.66
N LEU A 79 -6.06 -8.18 -1.95
CA LEU A 79 -7.29 -7.60 -1.41
C LEU A 79 -8.56 -8.21 -2.03
N GLN A 80 -8.43 -9.02 -3.09
CA GLN A 80 -9.53 -9.57 -3.88
C GLN A 80 -10.45 -8.48 -4.44
N LEU A 81 -9.87 -7.36 -4.86
CA LEU A 81 -10.57 -6.22 -5.44
C LEU A 81 -10.20 -6.10 -6.92
N GLN A 82 -11.20 -5.82 -7.75
CA GLN A 82 -10.98 -5.48 -9.16
C GLN A 82 -10.87 -3.96 -9.29
N PRO A 83 -9.67 -3.40 -9.53
CA PRO A 83 -9.50 -1.96 -9.63
C PRO A 83 -10.07 -1.43 -10.96
N VAL A 84 -10.64 -0.24 -10.90
CA VAL A 84 -10.74 0.63 -12.08
C VAL A 84 -9.40 1.36 -12.21
N ILE A 85 -8.75 1.20 -13.37
CA ILE A 85 -7.46 1.81 -13.65
C ILE A 85 -7.65 3.01 -14.57
N THR A 86 -7.23 4.18 -14.12
CA THR A 86 -7.29 5.44 -14.89
C THR A 86 -5.94 6.12 -14.95
N GLN A 87 -5.68 6.88 -16.02
CA GLN A 87 -4.45 7.65 -16.16
C GLN A 87 -4.67 9.10 -15.73
N HIS A 88 -3.81 9.59 -14.83
CA HIS A 88 -3.86 10.96 -14.31
C HIS A 88 -2.47 11.60 -14.33
N ALA A 89 -2.26 12.58 -15.21
CA ALA A 89 -1.03 13.38 -15.25
C ALA A 89 0.28 12.56 -15.22
N GLY A 90 0.32 11.46 -15.98
CA GLY A 90 1.49 10.57 -16.06
C GLY A 90 1.54 9.47 -14.99
N LEU A 91 0.57 9.41 -14.08
CA LEU A 91 0.40 8.34 -13.09
C LEU A 91 -0.73 7.40 -13.49
N LEU A 92 -0.62 6.14 -13.08
CA LEU A 92 -1.74 5.20 -13.07
C LEU A 92 -2.40 5.24 -11.69
N GLN A 93 -3.70 5.51 -11.67
CA GLN A 93 -4.52 5.44 -10.47
C GLN A 93 -5.30 4.13 -10.48
N PHE A 94 -5.23 3.41 -9.37
CA PHE A 94 -6.05 2.23 -9.11
C PHE A 94 -7.07 2.61 -8.04
N SER A 95 -8.35 2.37 -8.31
CA SER A 95 -9.47 2.69 -7.39
C SER A 95 -10.53 1.61 -7.34
#